data_AF-A0AAW5QSF9-F1
#
_entry.id   AF-A0AAW5QSF9-F1
#
_cell.length_a   1.000
_cell.length_b   1.000
_cell.length_c   1.000
_cell.angle_alpha   90.00
_cell.angle_beta   90.00
_cell.angle_gamma   90.00
#
_symmetry.space_group_name_H-M   'P 1'
#
loop_
_entity.id
_entity.type
_entity.pdbx_description
1 polymer ?
#
loop_
_entity_poly.entity_id
_entity_poly.type
_entity_poly.pdbx_seq_one_letter_code
_entity_poly.pdbx_strand_id
1 'polypeptide(L)' 'MAEDIDAELAQLRKAYATGALKVRFRDREVTYANAEDLERRIRFLERRKAGKRKTGAFASFSRGDR' A
#
# COMPACT_ATOMS: atom_id res chain seq x y z
N MET A 1 -1.02 12.99 -8.85
CA MET A 1 -0.32 11.69 -8.57
C MET A 1 -0.72 11.02 -7.24
N ALA A 2 -1.71 11.53 -6.48
CA ALA A 2 -2.19 10.89 -5.24
C ALA A 2 -3.52 10.14 -5.45
N GLU A 3 -4.35 10.56 -6.41
CA GLU A 3 -5.63 9.92 -6.74
C GLU A 3 -5.50 8.43 -7.13
N ASP A 4 -4.38 8.04 -7.73
CA ASP A 4 -4.12 6.66 -8.12
C ASP A 4 -4.02 5.68 -6.96
N ILE A 5 -3.45 6.10 -5.83
CA ILE A 5 -3.25 5.20 -4.69
C ILE A 5 -4.58 4.95 -3.97
N ASP A 6 -5.44 5.96 -3.86
CA ASP A 6 -6.77 5.83 -3.26
C ASP A 6 -7.68 4.90 -4.08
N ALA A 7 -7.69 5.05 -5.41
CA ALA A 7 -8.45 4.18 -6.30
C ALA A 7 -7.95 2.72 -6.24
N GLU A 8 -6.62 2.51 -6.20
CA GLU A 8 -6.01 1.19 -6.06
C GLU A 8 -6.39 0.53 -4.73
N LEU A 9 -6.40 1.30 -3.63
CA LEU A 9 -6.75 0.83 -2.29
C LEU A 9 -8.22 0.42 -2.16
N ALA A 10 -9.13 1.23 -2.72
CA ALA A 10 -10.55 0.90 -2.73
C ALA A 10 -10.80 -0.42 -3.46
N GLN A 11 -10.11 -0.65 -4.57
CA GLN A 11 -10.23 -1.86 -5.35
C GLN A 11 -9.63 -3.08 -4.64
N LEU A 12 -8.45 -2.93 -4.03
CA LEU A 12 -7.83 -3.98 -3.22
C LEU A 12 -8.73 -4.36 -2.03
N ARG A 13 -9.33 -3.38 -1.34
CA ARG A 13 -10.22 -3.64 -0.21
C ARG A 13 -11.50 -4.35 -0.63
N LYS A 14 -12.07 -4.01 -1.79
CA LYS A 14 -13.21 -4.73 -2.37
C LYS A 14 -12.85 -6.18 -2.69
N ALA A 15 -11.70 -6.39 -3.34
CA ALA A 15 -11.21 -7.71 -3.68
C ALA A 15 -11.00 -8.59 -2.43
N TYR A 16 -10.37 -8.03 -1.38
CA TYR A 16 -10.23 -8.68 -0.08
C TYR A 16 -11.57 -9.11 0.51
N ALA A 17 -12.56 -8.20 0.53
CA ALA A 17 -13.89 -8.50 1.08
C ALA A 17 -14.64 -9.58 0.28
N THR A 18 -14.39 -9.68 -1.03
CA THR A 18 -14.96 -10.73 -1.89
C THR A 18 -14.16 -12.02 -1.91
N GLY A 19 -12.99 -12.08 -1.26
CA GLY A 19 -12.06 -13.22 -1.37
C GLY A 19 -11.42 -13.36 -2.76
N ALA A 20 -11.52 -12.32 -3.60
CA ALA A 20 -10.92 -12.29 -4.92
C ALA A 20 -9.43 -11.96 -4.78
N LEU A 21 -8.58 -12.89 -5.19
CA LEU A 21 -7.13 -12.70 -5.21
C LEU A 21 -6.65 -11.99 -6.49
N LYS A 22 -7.55 -11.72 -7.43
CA LYS A 22 -7.27 -10.91 -8.62
C LYS A 22 -7.72 -9.48 -8.40
N VAL A 23 -6.79 -8.54 -8.54
CA VAL A 23 -7.09 -7.12 -8.48
C VAL A 23 -6.61 -6.46 -9.75
N ARG A 24 -7.55 -5.84 -10.46
CA ARG A 24 -7.27 -5.04 -11.65
C ARG A 24 -7.36 -3.56 -11.29
N PHE A 25 -6.29 -2.82 -11.52
CA PHE A 25 -6.25 -1.38 -11.31
C PHE A 25 -5.57 -0.70 -12.50
N ARG A 26 -6.19 0.40 -12.99
CA ARG A 26 -5.85 1.03 -14.27
C ARG A 26 -5.72 -0.01 -15.39
N ASP A 27 -4.48 -0.32 -15.76
CA ASP A 27 -4.07 -1.15 -16.89
C ASP A 27 -3.29 -2.40 -16.44
N ARG A 28 -3.20 -2.64 -15.13
CA ARG A 28 -2.47 -3.77 -14.57
C ARG A 28 -3.42 -4.71 -13.84
N GLU A 29 -3.33 -5.98 -14.21
CA GLU A 29 -3.93 -7.07 -13.45
C GLU A 29 -2.84 -7.71 -12.60
N VAL A 30 -3.05 -7.71 -11.28
CA VAL A 30 -2.17 -8.38 -10.34
C VAL A 30 -2.96 -9.51 -9.69
N THR A 31 -2.47 -10.73 -9.84
CA THR A 31 -2.98 -11.90 -9.15
C THR A 31 -2.11 -12.16 -7.94
N TYR A 32 -2.72 -12.08 -6.76
CA TYR A 32 -2.08 -12.43 -5.50
C TYR A 32 -2.21 -13.94 -5.28
N ALA A 33 -1.18 -14.56 -4.70
CA ALA A 33 -1.24 -15.99 -4.39
C ALA A 33 -2.16 -16.27 -3.20
N ASN A 34 -2.16 -15.38 -2.20
CA ASN A 34 -2.78 -15.59 -0.90
C ASN A 34 -3.44 -14.31 -0.38
N ALA A 35 -4.43 -14.44 0.51
CA ALA A 35 -5.09 -13.31 1.16
C ALA A 35 -4.13 -12.46 2.00
N GLU A 36 -3.13 -13.09 2.64
CA GLU A 36 -2.08 -12.39 3.39
C GLU A 36 -1.22 -11.47 2.52
N ASP A 37 -0.93 -11.86 1.28
CA ASP A 37 -0.09 -11.07 0.37
C ASP A 37 -0.85 -9.81 -0.08
N LEU A 38 -2.16 -9.99 -0.32
CA LEU A 38 -3.07 -8.90 -0.62
C LEU A 38 -3.19 -7.92 0.58
N GLU A 39 -3.30 -8.42 1.82
CA GLU A 39 -3.29 -7.56 3.02
C GLU A 39 -1.96 -6.81 3.18
N ARG A 40 -0.82 -7.49 3.01
CA ARG A 40 0.51 -6.85 3.07
C ARG A 40 0.63 -5.76 2.03
N ARG A 41 0.08 -5.96 0.83
CA ARG A 41 0.07 -4.95 -0.23
C ARG A 41 -0.78 -3.75 0.13
N ILE A 42 -1.98 -3.97 0.69
CA ILE A 42 -2.84 -2.90 1.21
C ILE A 42 -2.08 -2.07 2.26
N ARG A 43 -1.48 -2.71 3.27
CA ARG A 43 -0.69 -2.00 4.28
C ARG A 43 0.51 -1.27 3.70
N PHE A 44 1.17 -1.84 2.70
CA PHE A 44 2.30 -1.20 2.04
C PHE A 44 1.86 0.07 1.30
N LEU A 45 0.75 0.02 0.57
CA LEU A 45 0.19 1.15 -0.15
C LEU A 45 -0.35 2.23 0.80
N GLU A 46 -1.01 1.85 1.89
CA GLU A 46 -1.41 2.76 2.97
C GLU A 46 -0.20 3.47 3.58
N ARG A 47 0.87 2.72 3.90
CA ARG A 47 2.12 3.32 4.40
C ARG A 47 2.80 4.20 3.36
N ARG A 48 2.72 3.87 2.07
CA ARG A 48 3.26 4.70 0.99
C ARG A 48 2.45 5.99 0.80
N LYS A 49 1.12 5.92 0.95
CA LYS A 49 0.21 7.07 0.99
C LYS A 49 0.50 7.98 2.19
N ALA A 50 0.69 7.40 3.37
CA ALA A 50 1.04 8.11 4.59
C ALA A 50 2.48 8.67 4.57
N GLY A 51 3.44 7.90 4.05
CA GLY A 51 4.85 8.24 3.94
C GLY A 51 5.13 9.32 2.91
N LYS A 52 4.34 9.40 1.83
CA LYS A 52 4.39 10.53 0.88
C LYS A 52 4.00 11.87 1.52
N ARG A 53 3.45 11.87 2.74
CA ARG A 53 3.09 13.06 3.51
C ARG A 53 4.16 13.51 4.52
N LYS A 54 5.35 12.89 4.57
CA LYS A 54 6.46 13.37 5.40
C LYS A 54 7.77 13.51 4.62
N THR A 55 7.80 14.54 3.78
CA THR A 55 9.07 15.23 3.49
C THR A 55 9.29 16.23 4.63
N GLY A 56 9.94 15.78 5.70
CA GLY A 56 10.28 16.61 6.86
C GLY A 56 10.26 15.81 8.16
N ALA A 57 11.44 15.52 8.70
CA ALA A 57 11.65 14.91 10.02
C ALA A 57 11.27 13.42 10.19
N PHE A 58 12.07 12.51 9.62
CA PHE A 58 12.36 11.23 10.28
C PHE A 58 13.81 10.77 10.03
N ALA A 59 14.75 11.68 10.25
CA ALA A 59 16.15 11.38 10.51
C ALA A 59 16.51 11.88 11.91
N SER A 60 15.70 11.52 12.91
CA SER A 60 16.12 11.50 14.31
C SER A 60 16.39 10.05 14.69
N PHE A 61 17.31 9.41 13.96
CA PHE A 61 17.99 8.26 14.52
C PHE A 61 19.05 8.83 15.45
N SER A 62 18.69 8.89 16.74
CA SER A 62 19.65 8.95 17.82
C SER A 62 20.62 7.79 17.64
N ARG A 63 21.82 8.08 17.13
CA ARG A 63 22.98 7.21 17.26
C ARG A 63 23.98 7.98 18.09
N GLY A 64 23.84 7.89 19.41
CA GLY A 64 24.98 8.13 20.28
C GLY A 64 26.04 7.08 19.94
N ASP A 65 27.24 7.53 19.59
CA ASP A 65 28.52 6.92 19.95
C ASP A 65 29.65 7.74 19.29
N ARG A 66 30.23 8.66 20.07
CA ARG A 66 31.67 8.92 20.25
C ARG A 66 31.97 10.37 20.62
#